data_AF-A0A1R1F191-F1
#
_entry.id   AF-A0A1R1F191-F1
#
_cell.length_a   1.000
_cell.length_b   1.000
_cell.length_c   1.000
_cell.angle_alpha   90.00
_cell.angle_beta   90.00
_cell.angle_gamma   90.00
#
_symmetry.space_group_name_H-M   'P 1'
#
loop_
_entity.id
_entity.type
_entity.pdbx_description
1 polymer ?
#
loop_
_entity_poly.entity_id
_entity_poly.type
_entity_poly.pdbx_seq_one_letter_code
_entity_poly.pdbx_strand_id
1 'polypeptide(L)' 'MKAGGEAFLLHLIFQRHHLPPDVVFNKDEGTKRFMYASMMLQLEEEEKIRREEARAARRKTP' A
#
# COMPACT_ATOMS: atom_id res chain seq x y z
N MET A 1 3.68 -12.86 -2.07
CA MET A 1 3.02 -11.65 -1.51
C MET A 1 3.25 -11.61 -0.01
N LYS A 2 4.28 -10.88 0.47
CA LYS A 2 4.46 -10.62 1.91
C LYS A 2 3.77 -9.30 2.23
N ALA A 3 2.47 -9.36 2.53
CA ALA A 3 1.68 -8.45 3.37
C ALA A 3 0.18 -8.65 3.09
N GLY A 4 -0.48 -9.47 3.92
CA GLY A 4 -1.88 -9.30 4.35
C GLY A 4 -3.06 -9.28 3.37
N GLY A 5 -2.89 -9.46 2.05
CA GLY A 5 -4.00 -9.59 1.09
C GLY A 5 -4.97 -8.39 1.08
N GLU A 6 -6.19 -8.59 0.58
CA GLU A 6 -7.19 -7.51 0.44
C GLU A 6 -7.58 -6.87 1.78
N ALA A 7 -7.69 -7.66 2.85
CA ALA A 7 -8.03 -7.15 4.18
C ALA A 7 -6.99 -6.15 4.72
N PHE A 8 -5.71 -6.39 4.45
CA PHE A 8 -4.64 -5.46 4.80
C PHE A 8 -4.68 -4.19 3.95
N LEU A 9 -4.92 -4.32 2.64
CA LEU A 9 -5.08 -3.15 1.77
C LEU A 9 -6.27 -2.29 2.20
N LEU A 10 -7.38 -2.93 2.56
CA LEU A 10 -8.56 -2.24 3.08
C LEU A 10 -8.25 -1.49 4.39
N HIS A 11 -7.53 -2.14 5.31
CA HIS A 11 -7.09 -1.50 6.55
C HIS A 11 -6.19 -0.28 6.28
N LEU A 12 -5.26 -0.38 5.33
CA LEU A 12 -4.40 0.73 4.94
C LEU A 12 -5.17 1.87 4.27
N ILE A 13 -6.12 1.56 3.40
CA ILE A 13 -6.99 2.56 2.77
C ILE A 13 -7.75 3.33 3.86
N PHE A 14 -8.28 2.63 4.87
CA PHE A 14 -8.92 3.27 6.01
C PHE A 14 -7.95 4.15 6.80
N GLN A 15 -6.77 3.64 7.16
CA GLN A 15 -5.82 4.38 7.98
C GLN A 15 -5.24 5.63 7.27
N ARG A 16 -4.94 5.51 5.97
CA ARG A 16 -4.22 6.53 5.19
C ARG A 16 -5.15 7.55 4.52
N HIS A 17 -6.32 7.11 4.09
CA HIS A 17 -7.25 7.96 3.33
C HIS A 17 -8.54 8.24 4.09
N HIS A 18 -8.68 7.71 5.32
CA HIS A 18 -9.87 7.87 6.16
C HIS A 18 -11.16 7.41 5.45
N LEU A 19 -11.03 6.47 4.52
CA LEU A 19 -12.15 5.85 3.83
C LEU A 19 -12.62 4.65 4.65
N PRO A 20 -13.82 4.70 5.25
CA PRO A 20 -14.31 3.59 6.05
C PRO A 20 -14.60 2.37 5.16
N PRO A 21 -14.54 1.14 5.72
CA PRO A 21 -14.67 -0.08 4.94
C PRO A 21 -15.94 -0.19 4.11
N ASP A 22 -17.07 0.32 4.62
CA ASP A 22 -18.37 0.34 3.94
C ASP A 22 -18.32 1.10 2.61
N VAL A 23 -17.53 2.19 2.54
CA VAL A 23 -17.35 2.94 1.29
C VAL A 23 -16.71 2.09 0.21
N VAL A 24 -15.77 1.21 0.56
CA VAL A 24 -15.12 0.29 -0.38
C VAL A 24 -16.04 -0.89 -0.70
N PHE A 25 -16.69 -1.48 0.30
CA PHE A 25 -17.56 -2.64 0.11
C PHE A 25 -18.78 -2.35 -0.77
N ASN A 26 -19.32 -1.13 -0.70
CA ASN A 26 -20.47 -0.70 -1.50
C ASN A 26 -20.13 -0.34 -2.95
N LYS A 27 -18.86 -0.44 -3.38
CA LYS A 27 -18.49 -0.23 -4.79
C LYS A 27 -18.71 -1.48 -5.63
N ASP A 28 -18.70 -1.30 -6.95
CA ASP A 28 -18.59 -2.41 -7.88
C ASP A 28 -17.20 -3.07 -7.80
N GLU A 29 -17.10 -4.31 -8.26
CA GLU A 29 -15.87 -5.10 -8.21
C GLU A 29 -14.72 -4.45 -9.00
N GLY A 30 -15.01 -3.74 -10.10
CA GLY A 30 -14.00 -3.05 -10.88
C GLY A 30 -13.36 -1.91 -10.09
N THR A 31 -14.20 -1.09 -9.46
CA THR A 31 -13.75 0.01 -8.58
C THR A 31 -12.99 -0.52 -7.38
N LYS A 32 -13.44 -1.60 -6.70
CA LYS A 32 -12.70 -2.21 -5.58
C LYS A 32 -11.31 -2.66 -6.01
N ARG A 33 -11.22 -3.39 -7.12
CA ARG A 33 -9.94 -3.87 -7.67
C ARG A 33 -9.01 -2.70 -7.98
N PHE A 34 -9.53 -1.62 -8.56
CA PHE A 34 -8.74 -0.42 -8.81
C PHE A 34 -8.21 0.18 -7.51
N MET A 35 -9.05 0.35 -6.48
CA MET A 35 -8.63 0.88 -5.18
C MET A 35 -7.53 0.04 -4.53
N TYR A 36 -7.68 -1.29 -4.53
CA TYR A 36 -6.66 -2.20 -3.99
C TYR A 36 -5.36 -2.17 -4.81
N ALA A 37 -5.46 -2.16 -6.14
CA ALA A 37 -4.30 -2.07 -7.02
C ALA A 37 -3.54 -0.74 -6.82
N SER A 38 -4.25 0.38 -6.68
CA SER A 38 -3.63 1.68 -6.39
C SER A 38 -2.90 1.69 -5.05
N MET A 39 -3.48 1.09 -4.00
CA MET A 39 -2.80 0.98 -2.70
C MET A 39 -1.56 0.08 -2.78
N MET A 40 -1.64 -1.02 -3.55
CA MET A 40 -0.47 -1.88 -3.81
C MET A 40 0.67 -1.11 -4.48
N LEU A 41 0.38 -0.31 -5.51
CA LEU A 41 1.40 0.49 -6.20
C LEU A 41 2.09 1.49 -5.26
N GLN A 42 1.33 2.12 -4.35
CA GLN A 42 1.91 3.02 -3.34
C GLN A 42 2.88 2.28 -2.41
N LEU A 43 2.50 1.09 -1.94
CA LEU A 43 3.35 0.27 -1.08
C LEU A 43 4.64 -0.18 -1.79
N GLU A 44 4.55 -0.52 -3.08
CA GLU A 44 5.71 -0.91 -3.88
C GLU A 44 6.70 0.26 -4.05
N GLU A 45 6.20 1.47 -4.29
CA GLU A 45 7.06 2.67 -4.40
C GLU A 45 7.70 3.02 -3.04
N GLU A 46 6.95 2.95 -1.95
CA GLU A 46 7.49 3.14 -0.60
C GLU A 46 8.56 2.11 -0.24
N GLU A 47 8.36 0.84 -0.61
CA GLU A 47 9.36 -0.21 -0.40
C GLU A 47 10.62 0.05 -1.24
N LYS A 48 10.45 0.50 -2.48
CA LYS A 48 11.57 0.86 -3.36
C LYS A 48 12.40 2.00 -2.76
N ILE A 49 11.76 3.08 -2.34
CA ILE A 49 12.43 4.23 -1.68
C ILE A 49 13.17 3.74 -0.44
N ARG A 50 12.52 2.97 0.43
CA ARG A 50 13.15 2.43 1.65
C ARG A 50 14.37 1.57 1.34
N ARG A 51 14.33 0.75 0.28
CA ARG A 51 15.46 -0.07 -0.15
C ARG A 51 16.61 0.78 -0.69
N GLU A 52 16.32 1.85 -1.43
CA GLU A 52 17.31 2.79 -1.94
C GLU A 52 18.00 3.57 -0.80
N GLU A 53 17.22 4.07 0.17
CA GLU A 53 17.74 4.72 1.37
C GLU A 53 18.62 3.79 2.20
N ALA A 54 18.20 2.54 2.41
CA ALA A 54 18.99 1.55 3.12
C ALA A 54 20.32 1.23 2.41
N ARG A 55 20.31 1.18 1.07
CA ARG A 55 21.53 1.02 0.26
C ARG A 55 22.44 2.24 0.36
N ALA A 56 21.87 3.44 0.32
CA ALA A 56 22.63 4.69 0.46
C ALA A 56 23.26 4.82 1.85
N ALA A 57 22.52 4.46 2.92
CA ALA A 57 23.03 4.45 4.28
C ALA A 57 24.22 3.49 4.44
N ARG A 58 24.12 2.27 3.91
CA ARG A 58 25.23 1.29 3.94
C ARG A 58 26.49 1.76 3.23
N ARG A 59 26.36 2.60 2.18
CA ARG A 59 27.51 3.18 1.47
C ARG A 59 28.18 4.33 2.23
N LYS A 60 27.50 4.95 3.18
CA LYS A 60 27.99 6.10 3.96
C LYS A 60 28.67 5.70 5.27
N THR A 61 28.56 4.45 5.70
CA THR A 61 29.32 3.92 6.83
C THR A 61 30.74 3.57 6.35
N PRO A 62 31.80 4.21 6.89
CA PRO A 62 33.19 4.00 6.45
C PRO A 62 33.71 2.59 6.75
#